data_AF-A0A183AZT9-F1
#
_entry.id   AF-A0A183AZT9-F1
#
_cell.length_a   1.000
_cell.length_b   1.000
_cell.length_c   1.000
_cell.angle_alpha   90.00
_cell.angle_beta   90.00
_cell.angle_gamma   90.00
#
_symmetry.space_group_name_H-M   'P 1'
#
loop_
_entity.id
_entity.type
_entity.pdbx_description
1 polymer ?
#
loop_
_entity_poly.entity_id
_entity_poly.type
_entity_poly.pdbx_seq_one_letter_code
_entity_poly.pdbx_strand_id
1 'polypeptide(L)'
;MRICSPDICKEEPRKIRKTFIEKGYRDKIIRQCMKVTTIVQPEMTVKKKLGYLYMAFKGDTLSEMISKRLQAAVRNTYYAVDLRLIYTFKPVLPLQINDKLPVEMTSFSVDQVVCSCEITYFGRITRRLVESIREHYPGWLSRGLMTPGGTTITVNLVETDHHVRLSEVIEPIYTITGLRSKQVKHRLLLAAKVIAIQLWHNPPRL
;
A
#
# COMPACT_ATOMS: atom_id res chain seq x y z
N MET A 1 34.95 33.05 0.78
CA MET A 1 34.63 34.40 1.28
C MET A 1 34.40 34.32 2.78
N ARG A 2 35.24 34.95 3.61
CA ARG A 2 34.92 35.16 5.04
C ARG A 2 34.14 36.47 5.12
N ILE A 3 32.91 36.40 5.64
CA ILE A 3 31.96 37.54 5.66
C ILE A 3 32.42 38.61 6.67
N CYS A 4 33.25 38.28 7.66
CA CYS A 4 33.73 39.21 8.67
C CYS A 4 35.25 39.12 8.89
N SER A 5 35.87 40.26 9.17
CA SER A 5 37.25 40.36 9.69
C SER A 5 37.33 39.74 11.10
N PRO A 6 38.43 39.05 11.45
CA PRO A 6 38.60 38.41 12.76
C PRO A 6 38.52 39.39 13.94
N ASP A 7 38.83 40.67 13.71
CA ASP A 7 38.76 41.71 14.75
C ASP A 7 37.31 42.14 15.00
N ILE A 8 36.50 42.19 13.95
CA ILE A 8 35.06 42.51 14.03
C ILE A 8 34.33 41.40 14.80
N CYS A 9 34.70 40.13 14.60
CA CYS A 9 34.10 39.01 15.33
C CYS A 9 34.33 39.06 16.85
N LYS A 10 35.38 39.74 17.33
CA LYS A 10 35.64 39.89 18.77
C LYS A 10 34.88 41.07 19.38
N GLU A 11 34.60 42.11 18.60
CA GLU A 11 33.87 43.30 19.06
C GLU A 11 32.35 43.16 19.00
N GLU A 12 31.82 42.44 18.02
CA GLU A 12 30.38 42.21 17.86
C GLU A 12 29.67 41.67 19.12
N PRO A 13 30.16 40.63 19.82
CA PRO A 13 29.49 40.14 21.02
C PRO A 13 29.40 41.20 22.12
N ARG A 14 30.36 42.14 22.17
CA ARG A 14 30.31 43.27 23.12
C ARG A 14 29.23 44.28 22.73
N LYS A 15 29.10 44.60 21.44
CA LYS A 15 28.04 45.49 20.91
C LYS A 15 26.66 44.89 21.15
N ILE A 16 26.49 43.61 20.83
CA ILE A 16 25.25 42.86 21.04
C ILE A 16 24.86 42.86 22.54
N ARG A 17 25.81 42.60 23.44
CA ARG A 17 25.57 42.65 24.88
C ARG A 17 25.09 44.03 25.33
N LYS A 18 25.74 45.10 24.84
CA LYS A 18 25.37 46.48 25.19
C LYS A 18 23.95 46.81 24.74
N THR A 19 23.57 46.45 23.51
CA THR A 19 22.21 46.66 22.99
C THR A 19 21.16 45.92 23.80
N PHE A 20 21.43 44.68 24.25
CA PHE A 20 20.50 43.95 25.11
C PHE A 20 20.35 44.58 26.50
N ILE A 21 21.43 45.11 27.08
CA ILE A 21 21.34 45.85 28.36
C ILE A 21 20.52 47.13 28.17
N GLU A 22 20.75 47.88 27.10
CA GLU A 22 20.01 49.10 26.76
C GLU A 22 18.51 48.83 26.54
N LYS A 23 18.16 47.64 26.02
CA LYS A 23 16.77 47.20 25.86
C LYS A 23 16.14 46.61 27.13
N GLY A 24 16.83 46.69 28.28
CA GLY A 24 16.30 46.28 29.59
C GLY A 24 16.37 44.77 29.88
N TYR A 25 17.13 44.00 29.09
CA TYR A 25 17.31 42.57 29.37
C TYR A 25 18.22 42.38 30.59
N ARG A 26 17.87 41.45 31.47
CA ARG A 26 18.68 41.14 32.66
C ARG A 26 20.01 40.51 32.26
N ASP A 27 21.11 41.04 32.81
CA ASP A 27 22.47 40.60 32.49
C ASP A 27 22.74 39.11 32.78
N LYS A 28 22.02 38.52 33.75
CA LYS A 28 22.10 37.07 34.05
C LYS A 28 21.63 36.20 32.87
N ILE A 29 20.59 36.64 32.14
CA ILE A 29 20.06 35.92 30.97
C ILE A 29 21.04 36.06 29.80
N ILE A 30 21.55 37.28 29.57
CA ILE A 30 22.51 37.55 28.49
C ILE A 30 23.77 36.70 28.67
N ARG A 31 24.33 36.65 29.89
CA ARG A 31 25.49 35.80 30.19
C ARG A 31 25.23 34.32 29.96
N GLN A 32 24.04 33.82 30.26
CA GLN A 32 23.69 32.42 30.01
C GLN A 32 23.59 32.10 28.52
N CYS A 33 23.01 33.00 27.72
CA CYS A 33 22.89 32.83 26.27
C CYS A 33 24.23 33.01 25.52
N MET A 34 25.14 33.83 26.06
CA MET A 34 26.48 34.04 25.49
C MET A 34 27.50 32.97 25.87
N LYS A 35 27.14 31.99 26.72
CA LYS A 35 28.00 30.83 26.92
C LYS A 35 28.12 30.09 25.60
N VAL A 36 29.31 30.09 25.04
CA VAL A 36 29.65 29.27 23.88
C VAL A 36 29.46 27.82 24.31
N THR A 37 28.38 27.20 23.86
CA THR A 37 28.22 25.75 23.98
C THR A 37 29.29 25.15 23.09
N THR A 38 30.41 24.75 23.66
CA THR A 38 31.38 23.91 22.98
C THR A 38 30.64 22.64 22.58
N ILE A 39 30.35 22.49 21.30
CA ILE A 39 29.90 21.23 20.74
C ILE A 39 31.09 20.30 20.88
N VAL A 40 31.12 19.55 21.99
CA VAL A 40 32.10 18.49 22.18
C VAL A 40 31.82 17.48 21.08
N GLN A 41 32.71 17.40 20.10
CA GLN A 41 32.65 16.31 19.13
C GLN A 41 33.12 15.05 19.86
N PRO A 42 32.29 14.02 20.01
CA PRO A 42 32.73 12.78 20.61
C PRO A 42 33.82 12.17 19.73
N GLU A 43 34.99 11.90 20.31
CA GLU A 43 36.05 11.15 19.64
C GLU A 43 35.54 9.73 19.37
N MET A 44 35.38 9.39 18.09
CA MET A 44 34.89 8.07 17.68
C MET A 44 35.99 7.03 17.87
N THR A 45 35.85 6.17 18.87
CA THR A 45 36.76 5.05 19.14
C THR A 45 36.53 3.86 18.19
N VAL A 46 35.40 3.81 17.48
CA VAL A 46 34.97 2.63 16.70
C VAL A 46 34.51 3.00 15.29
N LYS A 47 34.93 2.19 14.30
CA LYS A 47 34.47 2.29 12.91
C LYS A 47 32.94 2.07 12.83
N LYS A 48 32.23 2.94 12.10
CA LYS A 48 30.78 2.82 11.92
C LYS A 48 30.40 1.53 11.19
N LYS A 49 29.38 0.84 11.69
CA LYS A 49 28.71 -0.27 11.02
C LYS A 49 27.55 0.26 10.17
N LEU A 50 27.36 -0.34 9.01
CA LEU A 50 26.25 0.01 8.13
C LEU A 50 24.94 -0.59 8.65
N GLY A 51 23.88 0.22 8.72
CA GLY A 51 22.52 -0.22 8.99
C GLY A 51 21.60 0.10 7.82
N TYR A 52 20.71 -0.81 7.46
CA TYR A 52 19.74 -0.61 6.38
C TYR A 52 18.33 -0.57 6.95
N LEU A 53 17.53 0.38 6.48
CA LEU A 53 16.12 0.46 6.81
C LEU A 53 15.29 0.64 5.53
N TYR A 54 14.38 -0.31 5.31
CA TYR A 54 13.47 -0.33 4.17
C TYR A 54 12.16 0.36 4.54
N MET A 55 11.70 1.29 3.71
CA MET A 55 10.49 2.07 3.96
C MET A 55 9.66 2.24 2.69
N ALA A 56 8.34 2.35 2.84
CA ALA A 56 7.47 2.64 1.70
C ALA A 56 7.67 4.10 1.21
N PHE A 57 7.84 4.28 -0.09
CA PHE A 57 7.92 5.60 -0.71
C PHE A 57 6.54 6.28 -0.74
N LYS A 58 6.43 7.49 -0.19
CA LYS A 58 5.17 8.27 -0.11
C LYS A 58 5.24 9.61 -0.85
N GLY A 59 6.20 9.77 -1.76
CA GLY A 59 6.49 11.03 -2.44
C GLY A 59 7.75 11.71 -1.90
N ASP A 60 8.32 12.61 -2.69
CA ASP A 60 9.66 13.17 -2.46
C ASP A 60 9.75 13.98 -1.17
N THR A 61 8.81 14.90 -0.96
CA THR A 61 8.81 15.81 0.19
C THR A 61 8.74 15.06 1.53
N LEU A 62 7.84 14.07 1.62
CA LEU A 62 7.68 13.25 2.83
C LEU A 62 8.89 12.33 3.03
N SER A 63 9.40 11.72 1.97
CA SER A 63 10.54 10.81 2.04
C SER A 63 11.81 11.55 2.46
N GLU A 64 12.03 12.75 1.93
CA GLU A 64 13.16 13.60 2.32
C GLU A 64 13.05 14.07 3.77
N MET A 65 11.87 14.52 4.21
CA MET A 65 11.65 14.94 5.59
C MET A 65 11.91 13.79 6.58
N ILE A 66 11.36 12.61 6.29
CA ILE A 66 11.57 11.41 7.11
C ILE A 66 13.04 11.02 7.11
N SER A 67 13.71 11.08 5.95
CA SER A 67 15.13 10.76 5.85
C SER A 67 15.99 11.65 6.74
N LYS A 68 15.79 12.97 6.67
CA LYS A 68 16.54 13.94 7.48
C LYS A 68 16.31 13.70 8.97
N ARG A 69 15.06 13.46 9.38
CA ARG A 69 14.72 13.21 10.79
C ARG A 69 15.34 11.93 11.31
N LEU A 70 15.25 10.84 10.55
CA LEU A 70 15.82 9.55 10.94
C LEU A 70 17.35 9.59 10.98
N GLN A 71 17.98 10.19 9.97
CA GLN A 71 19.43 10.35 9.95
C GLN A 71 19.92 11.21 11.12
N ALA A 72 19.23 12.32 11.42
CA ALA A 72 19.56 13.16 12.58
C ALA A 72 19.38 12.40 13.90
N ALA A 73 18.26 11.68 14.05
CA ALA A 73 18.00 10.87 15.24
C ALA A 73 19.08 9.81 15.45
N VAL A 74 19.38 9.00 14.43
CA VAL A 74 20.39 7.93 14.52
C VAL A 74 21.79 8.50 14.73
N ARG A 75 22.14 9.62 14.09
CA ARG A 75 23.43 10.28 14.31
C ARG A 75 23.59 10.75 15.76
N ASN A 76 22.50 11.13 16.41
CA ASN A 76 22.51 11.63 17.79
C ASN A 76 22.43 10.51 18.84
N THR A 77 21.82 9.36 18.52
CA THR A 77 21.63 8.26 19.47
C THR A 77 22.63 7.12 19.29
N TYR A 78 23.03 6.82 18.05
CA TYR A 78 23.86 5.68 17.70
C TYR A 78 25.11 6.12 16.93
N TYR A 79 26.14 6.58 17.64
CA TYR A 79 27.38 7.06 17.04
C TYR A 79 28.12 6.01 16.18
N ALA A 80 27.91 4.72 16.45
CA ALA A 80 28.53 3.61 15.73
C ALA A 80 27.76 3.15 14.48
N VAL A 81 26.64 3.78 14.11
CA VAL A 81 25.81 3.36 12.97
C VAL A 81 25.86 4.37 11.84
N ASP A 82 25.99 3.87 10.61
CA ASP A 82 25.75 4.60 9.37
C ASP A 82 24.46 4.09 8.72
N LEU A 83 23.38 4.86 8.86
CA LEU A 83 22.04 4.47 8.40
C LEU A 83 21.86 4.76 6.90
N ARG A 84 21.56 3.72 6.13
CA ARG A 84 21.08 3.82 4.74
C ARG A 84 19.59 3.53 4.65
N LEU A 85 18.86 4.53 4.20
CA LEU A 85 17.43 4.42 3.95
C LEU A 85 17.20 3.96 2.52
N ILE A 86 16.38 2.92 2.35
CA ILE A 86 15.98 2.40 1.05
C ILE A 86 14.47 2.55 0.94
N TYR A 87 14.03 3.39 0.01
CA TYR A 87 12.62 3.57 -0.28
C TYR A 87 12.15 2.57 -1.33
N THR A 88 11.10 1.83 -1.01
CA THR A 88 10.47 0.86 -1.90
C THR A 88 9.06 1.30 -2.26
N PHE A 89 8.69 1.18 -3.53
CA PHE A 89 7.30 1.38 -3.97
C PHE A 89 6.39 0.20 -3.61
N LYS A 90 6.99 -0.94 -3.21
CA LYS A 90 6.27 -2.08 -2.66
C LYS A 90 6.05 -1.85 -1.17
N PRO A 91 4.82 -2.08 -0.63
CA PRO A 91 4.59 -2.02 0.81
C PRO A 91 5.53 -3.01 1.50
N VAL A 92 6.38 -2.51 2.41
CA VAL A 92 7.43 -3.27 3.12
C VAL A 92 6.84 -4.38 4.00
N LEU A 93 5.54 -4.30 4.27
CA LEU A 93 4.76 -5.38 4.87
C LEU A 93 3.54 -5.63 3.97
N PRO A 94 3.41 -6.80 3.32
CA PRO A 94 2.08 -7.29 3.06
C PRO A 94 1.44 -7.49 4.44
N LEU A 95 0.51 -6.62 4.81
CA LEU A 95 -0.50 -6.93 5.82
C LEU A 95 -1.35 -8.09 5.26
N GLN A 96 -0.77 -9.29 5.18
CA GLN A 96 -1.53 -10.53 5.18
C GLN A 96 -1.82 -10.87 6.63
N ILE A 97 -2.62 -10.03 7.28
CA ILE A 97 -3.55 -10.52 8.30
C ILE A 97 -4.84 -10.77 7.54
N ASN A 98 -4.84 -11.80 6.73
CA ASN A 98 -6.09 -12.41 6.33
C ASN A 98 -5.89 -13.87 6.63
N ASP A 99 -6.64 -14.38 7.62
CA ASP A 99 -7.03 -15.78 7.59
C ASP A 99 -7.38 -16.13 6.15
N LYS A 100 -6.94 -17.30 5.68
CA LYS A 100 -7.35 -17.78 4.35
C LYS A 100 -8.88 -17.86 4.38
N LEU A 101 -9.52 -16.79 3.91
CA LEU A 101 -10.96 -16.73 3.82
C LEU A 101 -11.38 -17.91 2.94
N PRO A 102 -12.42 -18.66 3.34
CA PRO A 102 -12.96 -19.72 2.52
C PRO A 102 -13.23 -19.18 1.11
N VAL A 103 -13.04 -20.01 0.08
CA VAL A 103 -13.19 -19.60 -1.33
C VAL A 103 -14.58 -18.98 -1.56
N GLU A 104 -15.59 -19.43 -0.81
CA GLU A 104 -16.97 -18.93 -0.85
C GLU A 104 -17.12 -17.48 -0.37
N MET A 105 -16.17 -16.97 0.42
CA MET A 105 -16.13 -15.58 0.89
C MET A 105 -15.32 -14.66 -0.02
N THR A 106 -14.75 -15.18 -1.12
CA THR A 106 -14.06 -14.35 -2.10
C THR A 106 -15.02 -13.36 -2.75
N SER A 107 -14.54 -12.15 -2.99
CA SER A 107 -15.27 -11.10 -3.69
C SER A 107 -14.31 -10.37 -4.63
N PHE A 108 -14.86 -9.69 -5.64
CA PHE A 108 -14.07 -9.09 -6.71
C PHE A 108 -13.20 -10.13 -7.44
N SER A 109 -13.86 -11.13 -8.01
CA SER A 109 -13.24 -12.20 -8.78
C SER A 109 -13.90 -12.38 -10.15
N VAL A 110 -13.16 -13.02 -11.06
CA VAL A 110 -13.67 -13.60 -12.31
C VAL A 110 -13.82 -15.09 -12.06
N ASP A 111 -14.99 -15.58 -12.35
CA ASP A 111 -15.37 -16.97 -12.17
C ASP A 111 -15.63 -17.66 -13.51
N GLN A 112 -15.48 -18.98 -13.48
CA GLN A 112 -15.85 -19.86 -14.57
C GLN A 112 -16.92 -20.85 -14.11
N VAL A 113 -17.94 -20.99 -14.95
CA VAL A 113 -19.02 -21.97 -14.81
C VAL A 113 -18.99 -22.88 -16.02
N VAL A 114 -18.83 -24.17 -15.80
CA VAL A 114 -18.85 -25.18 -16.88
C VAL A 114 -20.22 -25.85 -16.89
N CYS A 115 -20.88 -25.80 -18.05
CA CYS A 115 -22.12 -26.52 -18.33
C CYS A 115 -21.86 -28.02 -18.49
N SER A 116 -22.87 -28.87 -18.25
CA SER A 116 -22.81 -30.29 -18.62
C SER A 116 -22.56 -30.52 -20.12
N CYS A 117 -22.86 -29.52 -20.93
CA CYS A 117 -22.62 -29.43 -22.36
C CYS A 117 -21.20 -28.96 -22.73
N GLU A 118 -20.29 -28.89 -21.77
CA GLU A 118 -18.89 -28.40 -21.92
C GLU A 118 -18.75 -26.93 -22.34
N ILE A 119 -19.87 -26.21 -22.49
CA ILE A 119 -19.86 -24.77 -22.70
C ILE A 119 -19.44 -24.08 -21.40
N THR A 120 -18.45 -23.21 -21.53
CA THR A 120 -17.86 -22.48 -20.42
C THR A 120 -18.33 -21.03 -20.40
N TYR A 121 -18.87 -20.60 -19.27
CA TYR A 121 -19.33 -19.24 -19.02
C TYR A 121 -18.38 -18.52 -18.06
N PHE A 122 -17.97 -17.31 -18.43
CA PHE A 122 -17.14 -16.45 -17.57
C PHE A 122 -17.97 -15.32 -16.96
N GLY A 123 -18.06 -15.31 -15.64
CA GLY A 123 -18.81 -14.31 -14.87
C GLY A 123 -17.92 -13.20 -14.31
N ARG A 124 -18.55 -12.22 -13.66
CA ARG A 124 -17.86 -11.23 -12.81
C ARG A 124 -18.56 -11.20 -11.48
N ILE A 125 -17.81 -11.47 -10.43
CA ILE A 125 -18.33 -11.46 -9.07
C ILE A 125 -17.80 -10.21 -8.37
N THR A 126 -18.71 -9.30 -8.05
CA THR A 126 -18.38 -8.08 -7.29
C THR A 126 -18.77 -8.19 -5.82
N ARG A 127 -19.67 -9.12 -5.51
CA ARG A 127 -20.16 -9.48 -4.16
C ARG A 127 -19.48 -10.75 -3.67
N ARG A 128 -19.96 -11.40 -2.61
CA ARG A 128 -19.39 -12.68 -2.17
C ARG A 128 -19.74 -13.79 -3.17
N LEU A 129 -18.81 -14.72 -3.40
CA LEU A 129 -19.00 -15.86 -4.28
C LEU A 129 -20.28 -16.65 -3.95
N VAL A 130 -20.53 -16.92 -2.65
CA VAL A 130 -21.75 -17.61 -2.21
C VAL A 130 -23.05 -16.90 -2.57
N GLU A 131 -23.05 -15.57 -2.58
CA GLU A 131 -24.23 -14.77 -2.95
C GLU A 131 -24.45 -14.86 -4.47
N SER A 132 -23.36 -14.77 -5.23
CA SER A 132 -23.41 -14.89 -6.69
C SER A 132 -23.85 -16.29 -7.14
N ILE A 133 -23.41 -17.36 -6.46
CA ILE A 133 -23.88 -18.73 -6.73
C ILE A 133 -25.40 -18.81 -6.55
N ARG A 134 -25.95 -18.21 -5.49
CA ARG A 134 -27.40 -18.22 -5.23
C ARG A 134 -28.20 -17.42 -6.27
N GLU A 135 -27.61 -16.37 -6.82
CA GLU A 135 -28.21 -15.57 -7.91
C GLU A 135 -28.19 -16.32 -9.25
N HIS A 136 -27.10 -17.03 -9.55
CA HIS A 136 -26.94 -17.77 -10.81
C HIS A 136 -27.57 -19.17 -10.80
N TYR A 137 -27.72 -19.78 -9.63
CA TYR A 137 -28.34 -21.09 -9.45
C TYR A 137 -29.25 -21.09 -8.21
N PRO A 138 -30.43 -20.48 -8.33
CA PRO A 138 -31.37 -20.42 -7.22
C PRO A 138 -32.00 -21.79 -6.97
N GLY A 139 -32.36 -22.08 -5.71
CA GLY A 139 -32.87 -23.40 -5.31
C GLY A 139 -34.21 -23.83 -5.91
N TRP A 140 -34.88 -22.95 -6.68
CA TRP A 140 -36.03 -23.32 -7.51
C TRP A 140 -35.61 -23.95 -8.84
N LEU A 141 -34.44 -23.58 -9.37
CA LEU A 141 -33.91 -24.11 -10.63
C LEU A 141 -33.55 -25.59 -10.49
N SER A 142 -32.99 -25.99 -9.34
CA SER A 142 -32.75 -27.41 -9.02
C SER A 142 -34.02 -28.25 -8.87
N ARG A 143 -35.19 -27.61 -8.74
CA ARG A 143 -36.49 -28.28 -8.65
C ARG A 143 -37.25 -28.25 -9.96
N GLY A 144 -36.65 -27.76 -11.06
CA GLY A 144 -37.29 -27.64 -12.37
C GLY A 144 -38.44 -26.63 -12.40
N LEU A 145 -38.50 -25.70 -11.44
CA LEU A 145 -39.53 -24.67 -11.40
C LEU A 145 -39.11 -23.46 -12.23
N MET A 146 -40.06 -22.68 -12.74
CA MET A 146 -39.79 -21.43 -13.46
C MET A 146 -40.33 -20.26 -12.67
N THR A 147 -39.47 -19.29 -12.35
CA THR A 147 -39.91 -18.04 -11.72
C THR A 147 -39.54 -16.84 -12.58
N PRO A 148 -40.43 -15.85 -12.75
CA PRO A 148 -40.08 -14.59 -13.41
C PRO A 148 -39.01 -13.85 -12.59
N GLY A 149 -37.95 -13.36 -13.26
CA GLY A 149 -36.88 -12.58 -12.63
C GLY A 149 -35.52 -13.27 -12.49
N GLY A 150 -35.28 -14.36 -13.21
CA GLY A 150 -33.96 -14.99 -13.30
C GLY A 150 -32.90 -14.10 -13.97
N THR A 151 -31.63 -14.34 -13.65
CA THR A 151 -30.49 -13.78 -14.41
C THR A 151 -30.47 -14.31 -15.84
N THR A 152 -29.81 -13.60 -16.77
CA THR A 152 -29.64 -14.06 -18.16
C THR A 152 -29.04 -15.47 -18.24
N ILE A 153 -28.17 -15.83 -17.29
CA ILE A 153 -27.60 -17.18 -17.18
C ILE A 153 -28.70 -18.19 -16.81
N THR A 154 -29.51 -17.91 -15.79
CA THR A 154 -30.61 -18.83 -15.43
C THR A 154 -31.63 -18.99 -16.56
N VAL A 155 -31.97 -17.92 -17.28
CA VAL A 155 -32.89 -17.99 -18.43
C VAL A 155 -32.29 -18.86 -19.54
N ASN A 156 -31.02 -18.64 -19.88
CA ASN A 156 -30.35 -19.44 -20.91
C ASN A 156 -30.24 -20.92 -20.51
N LEU A 157 -29.89 -21.22 -19.27
CA LEU A 157 -29.81 -22.61 -18.76
C LEU A 157 -31.16 -23.32 -18.84
N VAL A 158 -32.23 -22.59 -18.52
CA VAL A 158 -33.60 -23.07 -18.59
C VAL A 158 -34.05 -23.30 -20.03
N GLU A 159 -33.78 -22.36 -20.94
CA GLU A 159 -34.18 -22.46 -22.35
C GLU A 159 -33.43 -23.56 -23.10
N THR A 160 -32.19 -23.84 -22.69
CA THR A 160 -31.32 -24.84 -23.34
C THR A 160 -31.37 -26.22 -22.67
N ASP A 161 -32.20 -26.40 -21.63
CA ASP A 161 -32.26 -27.61 -20.79
C ASP A 161 -30.87 -28.08 -20.31
N HIS A 162 -30.00 -27.11 -20.04
CA HIS A 162 -28.62 -27.36 -19.65
C HIS A 162 -28.50 -27.43 -18.13
N HIS A 163 -27.95 -28.54 -17.65
CA HIS A 163 -27.67 -28.72 -16.23
C HIS A 163 -26.26 -28.26 -15.88
N VAL A 164 -26.12 -27.64 -14.72
CA VAL A 164 -24.83 -27.17 -14.22
C VAL A 164 -24.46 -28.01 -12.99
N ARG A 165 -23.28 -28.61 -12.98
CA ARG A 165 -22.84 -29.49 -11.88
C ARG A 165 -22.36 -28.68 -10.69
N LEU A 166 -23.26 -28.36 -9.75
CA LEU A 166 -22.99 -27.51 -8.58
C LEU A 166 -21.69 -27.83 -7.79
N SER A 167 -21.25 -29.09 -7.79
CA SER A 167 -20.00 -29.54 -7.14
C SER A 167 -18.72 -29.06 -7.85
N GLU A 168 -18.81 -28.62 -9.10
CA GLU A 168 -17.72 -28.18 -9.97
C GLU A 168 -17.81 -26.67 -10.31
N VAL A 169 -18.78 -25.95 -9.74
CA VAL A 169 -19.51 -24.96 -10.54
C VAL A 169 -18.98 -23.55 -10.59
N ILE A 170 -18.25 -23.07 -9.59
CA ILE A 170 -17.70 -21.71 -9.67
C ILE A 170 -16.29 -21.70 -9.09
N GLU A 171 -15.30 -21.92 -9.95
CA GLU A 171 -13.90 -21.72 -9.58
C GLU A 171 -13.50 -20.27 -9.88
N PRO A 172 -13.00 -19.51 -8.89
CA PRO A 172 -12.47 -18.19 -9.14
C PRO A 172 -11.11 -18.29 -9.83
N ILE A 173 -11.09 -18.04 -11.13
CA ILE A 173 -9.86 -18.07 -11.96
C ILE A 173 -8.95 -16.89 -11.63
N TYR A 174 -9.53 -15.76 -11.24
CA TYR A 174 -8.79 -14.57 -10.91
C TYR A 174 -9.46 -13.79 -9.79
N THR A 175 -8.69 -13.46 -8.75
CA THR A 175 -9.18 -12.66 -7.62
C THR A 175 -8.35 -11.40 -7.44
N ILE A 176 -9.02 -10.25 -7.32
CA ILE A 176 -8.34 -8.98 -7.07
C ILE A 176 -8.07 -8.84 -5.58
N THR A 177 -6.86 -9.18 -5.18
CA THR A 177 -6.37 -8.95 -3.82
C THR A 177 -5.86 -7.52 -3.63
N GLY A 178 -6.11 -6.94 -2.46
CA GLY A 178 -5.49 -5.68 -2.01
C GLY A 178 -6.43 -4.48 -1.78
N LEU A 179 -5.87 -3.47 -1.13
CA LEU A 179 -6.51 -2.18 -0.83
C LEU A 179 -6.49 -1.29 -2.08
N ARG A 180 -7.53 -1.39 -2.90
CA ARG A 180 -7.79 -0.51 -4.06
C ARG A 180 -9.20 0.08 -3.95
N SER A 181 -9.43 1.24 -4.55
CA SER A 181 -10.78 1.82 -4.61
C SER A 181 -11.73 0.91 -5.39
N LYS A 182 -13.03 0.97 -5.06
CA LYS A 182 -14.07 0.14 -5.70
C LYS A 182 -14.09 0.32 -7.22
N GLN A 183 -13.95 1.55 -7.71
CA GLN A 183 -13.92 1.86 -9.14
C GLN A 183 -12.74 1.18 -9.85
N VAL A 184 -11.55 1.20 -9.25
CA VAL A 184 -10.36 0.54 -9.82
C VAL A 184 -10.55 -0.98 -9.86
N LYS A 185 -11.13 -1.58 -8.80
CA LYS A 185 -11.45 -3.02 -8.79
C LYS A 185 -12.42 -3.40 -9.91
N HIS A 186 -13.48 -2.60 -10.16
CA HIS A 186 -14.40 -2.86 -11.26
C HIS A 186 -13.73 -2.83 -12.64
N ARG A 187 -12.85 -1.86 -12.89
CA ARG A 187 -12.12 -1.76 -14.18
C ARG A 187 -11.20 -2.96 -14.40
N LEU A 188 -10.51 -3.38 -13.35
CA LEU A 188 -9.64 -4.57 -13.40
C LEU A 188 -10.42 -5.86 -13.62
N LEU A 189 -11.61 -6.01 -13.02
CA LEU A 189 -12.48 -7.16 -13.28
C LEU A 189 -12.97 -7.22 -14.72
N LEU A 190 -13.31 -6.07 -15.29
CA LEU A 190 -13.69 -5.98 -16.70
C LEU A 190 -12.55 -6.45 -17.60
N ALA A 191 -11.34 -5.92 -17.38
CA ALA A 191 -10.16 -6.32 -18.14
C ALA A 191 -9.85 -7.81 -17.95
N ALA A 192 -9.87 -8.31 -16.71
CA ALA A 192 -9.59 -9.71 -16.40
C ALA A 192 -10.59 -10.65 -17.07
N LYS A 193 -11.90 -10.32 -17.10
CA LYS A 193 -12.91 -11.13 -17.80
C LYS A 193 -12.65 -11.19 -19.31
N VAL A 194 -12.36 -10.05 -19.93
CA VAL A 194 -12.07 -10.00 -21.38
C VAL A 194 -10.84 -10.87 -21.70
N ILE A 195 -9.79 -10.75 -20.89
CA ILE A 195 -8.58 -11.57 -21.04
C ILE A 195 -8.89 -13.06 -20.86
N ALA A 196 -9.70 -13.43 -19.86
CA ALA A 196 -10.09 -14.82 -19.62
C ALA A 196 -10.83 -15.42 -20.84
N ILE A 197 -11.78 -14.68 -21.41
CA ILE A 197 -12.49 -15.09 -22.63
C ILE A 197 -11.51 -15.24 -23.81
N GLN A 198 -10.60 -14.29 -23.98
CA GLN A 198 -9.62 -14.32 -25.06
C GLN A 198 -8.67 -15.52 -24.95
N LEU A 199 -8.17 -15.80 -23.75
CA LEU A 199 -7.27 -16.93 -23.48
C LEU A 199 -7.99 -18.28 -23.64
N TRP A 200 -9.28 -18.35 -23.33
CA TRP A 200 -10.07 -19.55 -23.53
C TRP A 200 -10.26 -19.89 -25.01
N HIS A 201 -10.57 -18.89 -25.84
CA HIS A 201 -10.75 -19.09 -27.27
C HIS A 201 -9.43 -19.22 -28.05
N ASN A 202 -8.38 -18.55 -27.58
CA ASN A 202 -7.06 -18.57 -28.19
C ASN A 202 -6.00 -18.93 -27.13
N PRO A 203 -5.90 -20.21 -26.75
CA PRO A 203 -4.87 -20.63 -25.82
C PRO A 203 -3.49 -20.34 -26.42
N PRO A 204 -2.54 -19.79 -25.65
CA PRO A 204 -1.19 -19.58 -26.13
C PRO A 204 -0.60 -20.92 -26.57
N ARG A 205 -0.17 -21.00 -27.83
CA ARG A 205 0.56 -22.16 -28.34
C ARG A 205 1.93 -22.17 -27.64
N LEU A 206 2.11 -23.12 -26.73
CA LEU A 206 3.39 -23.45 -26.11
C LEU A 206 4.27 -24.23 -27.08
#